data_AF-A0A0V0WYW7-F1
#
_entry.id   AF-A0A0V0WYW7-F1
#
_cell.length_a   1.000
_cell.length_b   1.000
_cell.length_c   1.000
_cell.angle_alpha   90.00
_cell.angle_beta   90.00
_cell.angle_gamma   90.00
#
_symmetry.space_group_name_H-M   'P 1'
#
loop_
_entity.id
_entity.type
_entity.pdbx_description
1 polymer ?
#
loop_
_entity_poly.entity_id
_entity_poly.type
_entity_poly.pdbx_seq_one_letter_code
_entity_poly.pdbx_strand_id
1 'polypeptide(L)' 'MIIVNYKGEDKQFAAEEISSMVLMKMREIAEAYLGSTVKNAVVTVPAYFNDSQ' A
#
# COMPACT_ATOMS: atom_id res chain seq x y z
N MET A 1 -15.41 1.03 2.96
CA MET A 1 -15.24 -0.33 2.42
C MET A 1 -15.38 -0.27 0.91
N ILE A 2 -14.38 -0.74 0.20
CA ILE A 2 -14.28 -0.79 -1.27
C ILE A 2 -14.51 -2.24 -1.67
N ILE A 3 -15.43 -2.49 -2.61
CA ILE A 3 -15.78 -3.84 -3.05
C ILE A 3 -15.32 -4.01 -4.49
N VAL A 4 -14.60 -5.10 -4.77
CA VAL A 4 -14.14 -5.46 -6.11
C VAL A 4 -14.40 -6.93 -6.38
N ASN A 5 -14.82 -7.26 -7.60
CA ASN A 5 -14.89 -8.65 -8.03
C ASN A 5 -13.47 -9.11 -8.42
N TYR A 6 -12.93 -10.09 -7.70
CA TYR A 6 -11.61 -10.62 -7.96
C TYR A 6 -11.63 -12.14 -7.98
N LYS A 7 -11.24 -12.72 -9.12
CA LYS A 7 -11.26 -14.17 -9.37
C LYS A 7 -12.65 -14.81 -9.17
N GLY A 8 -13.71 -14.08 -9.51
CA GLY A 8 -15.09 -14.57 -9.41
C GLY A 8 -15.72 -14.42 -8.03
N GLU A 9 -15.00 -13.86 -7.05
CA GLU A 9 -15.53 -13.57 -5.71
C GLU A 9 -15.53 -12.06 -5.44
N ASP A 10 -16.55 -11.58 -4.74
CA ASP A 10 -16.59 -10.21 -4.26
C ASP A 10 -15.72 -10.07 -3.03
N LYS A 11 -14.66 -9.26 -3.13
CA LYS A 11 -13.74 -8.97 -2.05
C LYS A 11 -13.96 -7.56 -1.55
N GLN A 12 -13.99 -7.41 -0.23
CA GLN A 12 -14.10 -6.12 0.42
C GLN A 12 -12.76 -5.74 1.03
N PHE A 13 -12.36 -4.48 0.84
CA PHE A 13 -11.13 -3.93 1.37
C PHE A 13 -11.38 -2.59 2.05
N ALA A 14 -10.63 -2.32 3.12
CA ALA A 14 -10.47 -1.00 3.67
C ALA A 14 -9.47 -0.19 2.80
N ALA A 15 -9.48 1.14 2.92
CA ALA A 15 -8.63 2.00 2.08
C ALA A 15 -7.14 1.81 2.41
N GLU A 16 -6.85 1.54 3.67
CA GLU A 16 -5.53 1.30 4.25
C GLU A 16 -4.96 -0.04 3.74
N GLU A 17 -5.81 -1.05 3.57
CA GLU A 17 -5.41 -2.34 3.00
C GLU A 17 -4.94 -2.18 1.55
N ILE A 18 -5.69 -1.43 0.74
CA ILE A 18 -5.28 -1.15 -0.66
C ILE A 18 -3.98 -0.35 -0.67
N SER A 19 -3.86 0.65 0.20
CA SER A 19 -2.63 1.45 0.33
C SER A 19 -1.44 0.57 0.73
N SER A 20 -1.63 -0.41 1.61
CA SER A 20 -0.60 -1.37 2.01
C SER A 20 -0.12 -2.23 0.85
N MET A 21 -1.01 -2.63 -0.07
CA MET A 21 -0.65 -3.39 -1.27
C MET A 21 0.24 -2.57 -2.21
N VAL A 22 -0.05 -1.27 -2.36
CA VAL A 22 0.79 -0.36 -3.15
C VAL A 22 2.17 -0.20 -2.51
N LEU A 23 2.24 0.06 -1.19
CA LEU A 23 3.51 0.21 -0.48
C LEU A 23 4.35 -1.06 -0.51
N MET A 24 3.72 -2.23 -0.40
CA MET A 24 4.39 -3.52 -0.54
C MET A 24 5.01 -3.68 -1.93
N LYS A 25 4.28 -3.29 -2.98
CA LYS A 25 4.81 -3.33 -4.34
C LYS A 25 6.00 -2.39 -4.55
N MET A 26 5.94 -1.19 -3.97
CA MET A 26 7.06 -0.25 -4.01
C MET A 26 8.29 -0.78 -3.28
N ARG A 27 8.10 -1.44 -2.13
CA ARG A 27 9.17 -2.12 -1.40
C ARG A 27 9.81 -3.22 -2.26
N GLU A 28 9.02 -4.10 -2.87
CA GLU A 28 9.55 -5.17 -3.74
C GLU A 28 10.43 -4.61 -4.87
N ILE A 29 10.01 -3.51 -5.49
CA ILE A 29 10.78 -2.85 -6.56
C ILE A 29 12.11 -2.31 -6.01
N ALA A 30 12.08 -1.65 -4.86
CA ALA A 30 13.28 -1.13 -4.21
C ALA A 30 14.24 -2.26 -3.78
N GLU A 31 13.72 -3.34 -3.20
CA GLU A 31 14.50 -4.52 -2.79
C GLU A 31 15.12 -5.24 -3.99
N ALA A 32 14.37 -5.37 -5.09
CA ALA A 32 14.89 -5.94 -6.33
C ALA A 32 16.01 -5.07 -6.95
N TYR A 33 15.91 -3.75 -6.84
CA TYR A 33 16.94 -2.83 -7.32
C TYR A 33 18.19 -2.83 -6.43
N LEU A 34 18.01 -2.84 -5.10
CA LEU A 34 19.10 -2.77 -4.13
C LEU A 34 19.74 -4.13 -3.82
N GLY A 35 19.07 -5.23 -4.15
CA GLY A 35 19.50 -6.60 -3.81
C GLY A 35 19.50 -6.89 -2.30
N SER A 36 18.78 -6.09 -1.50
CA SER A 36 18.74 -6.19 -0.03
C SER A 36 17.37 -5.78 0.52
N THR A 37 17.05 -6.22 1.74
CA THR A 37 15.77 -5.95 2.40
C THR A 37 15.65 -4.50 2.85
N VAL A 38 14.51 -3.87 2.54
CA VAL A 38 14.19 -2.49 2.93
C VAL A 38 13.25 -2.51 4.13
N LYS A 39 13.75 -2.09 5.30
CA LYS A 39 13.01 -2.15 6.57
C LYS A 39 12.26 -0.87 6.93
N ASN A 40 12.77 0.28 6.51
CA ASN A 40 12.25 1.60 6.89
C ASN A 40 11.93 2.41 5.64
N ALA A 41 10.86 3.21 5.71
CA ALA A 41 10.44 4.10 4.64
C ALA A 41 9.90 5.41 5.21
N VAL A 42 10.09 6.49 4.48
CA VAL A 42 9.43 7.78 4.73
C VAL A 42 8.39 7.96 3.62
N VAL A 43 7.13 8.10 4.01
CA VAL A 43 6.00 8.27 3.09
C VAL A 43 5.54 9.72 3.16
N THR A 44 5.38 10.37 2.02
CA THR A 44 4.89 11.74 1.96
C THR A 44 3.36 11.74 1.96
N VAL A 45 2.77 12.71 2.67
CA VAL A 45 1.33 12.94 2.70
C VAL A 45 1.03 14.41 2.42
N PRO A 46 -0.16 14.75 1.88
CA PRO A 46 -0.55 16.14 1.67
C PRO A 46 -0.66 16.92 2.98
N ALA A 47 -0.36 18.22 2.95
CA ALA A 47 -0.39 19.08 4.13
C ALA A 47 -1.79 19.26 4.77
N TYR A 48 -2.85 18.86 4.08
CA TYR A 48 -4.24 18.96 4.53
C TYR A 48 -4.79 17.64 5.10
N PHE A 49 -4.00 16.58 5.18
CA PHE A 49 -4.40 15.37 5.90
C PHE A 49 -4.53 15.64 7.39
N ASN A 50 -5.58 15.08 7.99
CA ASN A 50 -5.75 15.09 9.43
C ASN A 50 -5.06 13.88 10.06
N ASP A 51 -4.94 13.88 11.39
CA ASP A 51 -4.24 12.82 12.14
C ASP A 51 -4.83 11.40 11.98
N SER A 52 -6.05 11.28 11.46
CA SER A 52 -6.71 9.98 11.21
C SER A 52 -6.48 9.42 9.80
N GLN A 53 -5.80 10.17 8.93
CA GLN A 53 -5.47 9.80 7.54
C GLN A 53 -3.97 9.58 7.37
#